data_AF-A0A3D3H479-F1
#
_entry.id   AF-A0A3D3H479-F1
#
_cell.length_a   1.000
_cell.length_b   1.000
_cell.length_c   1.000
_cell.angle_alpha   90.00
_cell.angle_beta   90.00
_cell.angle_gamma   90.00
#
_symmetry.space_group_name_H-M   'P 1'
#
loop_
_entity.id
_entity.type
_entity.pdbx_description
1 polymer ?
#
loop_
_entity_poly.entity_id
_entity_poly.type
_entity_poly.pdbx_seq_one_letter_code
_entity_poly.pdbx_strand_id
1 'polypeptide(L)'
;GSKLEEISVKERFYRFIHDYIQFANNNPELYELMFGRTIWKDKSSTLELRDSAYPCFQFQVDMTQEWQKQGLFNIDDNALRVSQILWGTVHGIAKLFIDGIYTDNSKIDEICDYAVRLFLSNST
;
A
#
# COMPACT_ATOMS: atom_id res chain seq x y z
N GLY A 1 -29.78 -18.62 -3.79
CA GLY A 1 -28.60 -18.40 -2.92
C GLY A 1 -27.36 -18.42 -3.80
N SER A 2 -26.34 -17.58 -3.64
CA SER A 2 -26.06 -16.55 -2.64
C SER A 2 -25.86 -15.21 -3.34
N LYS A 3 -26.43 -14.14 -2.78
CA LYS A 3 -25.99 -12.77 -3.05
C LYS A 3 -24.50 -12.74 -2.67
N LEU A 4 -23.60 -12.51 -3.63
CA LEU A 4 -22.22 -12.15 -3.33
C LEU A 4 -22.31 -10.97 -2.35
N GLU A 5 -21.92 -11.18 -1.10
CA GLU A 5 -21.90 -10.11 -0.11
C GLU A 5 -20.94 -9.04 -0.62
N GLU A 6 -21.48 -7.86 -0.90
CA GLU A 6 -20.69 -6.70 -1.31
C GLU A 6 -19.79 -6.32 -0.13
N ILE A 7 -18.50 -6.65 -0.24
CA ILE A 7 -17.52 -6.38 0.82
C ILE A 7 -17.46 -4.88 1.09
N SER A 8 -17.49 -4.51 2.38
CA SER A 8 -17.48 -3.09 2.78
C SER A 8 -16.21 -2.35 2.34
N VAL A 9 -16.27 -1.02 2.23
CA VAL A 9 -15.11 -0.19 1.89
C VAL A 9 -13.96 -0.40 2.88
N LYS A 10 -14.30 -0.50 4.17
CA LYS A 10 -13.35 -0.76 5.26
C LYS A 10 -12.67 -2.12 5.09
N GLU A 11 -13.43 -3.14 4.70
CA GLU A 11 -12.91 -4.48 4.41
C GLU A 11 -11.98 -4.48 3.19
N ARG A 12 -12.31 -3.73 2.13
CA ARG A 12 -11.43 -3.59 0.96
C ARG A 12 -10.10 -2.93 1.32
N PHE A 13 -10.14 -1.89 2.14
CA PHE A 13 -8.94 -1.20 2.61
C PHE A 13 -8.10 -2.08 3.55
N TYR A 14 -8.76 -2.82 4.45
CA TYR A 14 -8.12 -3.82 5.29
C TYR A 14 -7.33 -4.82 4.43
N ARG A 15 -7.99 -5.46 3.46
CA ARG A 15 -7.35 -6.41 2.55
C ARG A 15 -6.22 -5.78 1.75
N PHE A 16 -6.39 -4.56 1.26
CA PHE A 16 -5.33 -3.86 0.53
C PHE A 16 -4.03 -3.76 1.33
N ILE A 17 -4.09 -3.38 2.62
CA ILE A 17 -2.90 -3.29 3.47
C ILE A 17 -2.25 -4.66 3.65
N HIS A 18 -3.04 -5.68 4.02
CA HIS A 18 -2.50 -7.02 4.29
C HIS A 18 -1.95 -7.67 3.01
N ASP A 19 -2.68 -7.61 1.91
CA ASP A 19 -2.28 -8.20 0.63
C ASP A 19 -1.01 -7.54 0.09
N TYR A 20 -0.85 -6.22 0.27
CA TYR A 20 0.38 -5.51 -0.12
C TYR A 20 1.61 -6.06 0.62
N ILE A 21 1.50 -6.17 1.94
CA ILE A 21 2.60 -6.64 2.79
C ILE A 21 2.89 -8.12 2.56
N GLN A 22 1.84 -8.95 2.41
CA GLN A 22 1.99 -10.37 2.09
C GLN A 22 2.62 -10.57 0.72
N PHE A 23 2.25 -9.76 -0.28
CA PHE A 23 2.90 -9.80 -1.59
C PHE A 23 4.40 -9.50 -1.48
N ALA A 24 4.78 -8.45 -0.75
CA ALA A 24 6.18 -8.07 -0.55
C ALA A 24 6.98 -9.17 0.18
N ASN A 25 6.40 -9.74 1.25
CA ASN A 25 6.98 -10.85 2.00
C ASN A 25 7.16 -12.11 1.15
N ASN A 26 6.18 -12.47 0.33
CA ASN A 26 6.24 -13.67 -0.51
C ASN A 26 7.12 -13.49 -1.76
N ASN A 27 7.47 -12.24 -2.13
CA ASN A 27 8.24 -11.93 -3.33
C ASN A 27 9.35 -10.90 -3.05
N PRO A 28 10.26 -11.14 -2.10
CA PRO A 28 11.22 -10.13 -1.63
C PRO A 28 12.19 -9.68 -2.73
N GLU A 29 12.69 -10.61 -3.56
CA GLU A 29 13.59 -10.29 -4.68
C GLU A 29 12.91 -9.42 -5.74
N LEU A 30 11.66 -9.74 -6.07
CA LEU A 30 10.85 -8.94 -7.00
C LEU A 30 10.57 -7.55 -6.43
N TYR A 31 10.26 -7.48 -5.13
CA TYR A 31 10.00 -6.22 -4.45
C TYR A 31 11.25 -5.32 -4.42
N GLU A 32 12.43 -5.88 -4.14
CA GLU A 32 13.70 -5.15 -4.26
C GLU A 32 13.96 -4.67 -5.70
N LEU A 33 13.62 -5.47 -6.70
CA LEU A 33 13.75 -5.06 -8.10
C LEU A 33 12.83 -3.87 -8.43
N MET A 34 11.59 -3.87 -7.95
CA MET A 34 10.63 -2.77 -8.18
C MET A 34 11.11 -1.44 -7.60
N PHE A 35 11.77 -1.47 -6.44
CA PHE A 35 12.16 -0.26 -5.69
C PHE A 35 13.68 -0.04 -5.61
N GLY A 36 14.46 -0.81 -6.38
CA GLY A 36 15.91 -0.83 -6.32
C GLY A 36 16.53 0.55 -6.49
N ARG A 37 17.38 0.95 -5.54
CA ARG A 37 17.97 2.30 -5.48
C ARG A 37 18.68 2.70 -6.78
N THR A 38 19.42 1.79 -7.39
CA THR A 38 20.20 2.03 -8.63
C THR A 38 19.31 2.38 -9.82
N ILE A 39 18.08 1.87 -9.85
CA ILE A 39 17.13 2.13 -10.93
C ILE A 39 16.63 3.59 -10.87
N TRP A 40 16.25 4.03 -9.67
CA TRP A 40 15.55 5.30 -9.48
C TRP A 40 16.50 6.48 -9.20
N LYS A 41 17.59 6.27 -8.46
CA LYS A 41 18.52 7.34 -8.04
C LYS A 41 19.43 7.81 -9.17
N ASP A 42 19.88 6.89 -10.02
CA ASP A 42 20.85 7.19 -11.09
C ASP A 42 20.15 7.57 -12.41
N LYS A 43 18.83 7.83 -12.35
CA LYS A 43 17.94 8.03 -13.51
C LYS A 43 18.03 6.92 -14.56
N SER A 44 18.56 5.75 -14.19
CA SER A 44 18.81 4.60 -15.05
C SER A 44 17.56 3.78 -15.34
N SER A 45 16.42 4.13 -14.74
CA SER A 45 15.11 3.57 -15.08
C SER A 45 14.83 3.74 -16.58
N THR A 46 14.60 2.64 -17.28
CA THR A 46 14.25 2.67 -18.70
C THR A 46 12.87 3.27 -18.92
N LEU A 47 12.54 3.62 -20.17
CA LEU A 47 11.21 4.16 -20.50
C LEU A 47 10.12 3.13 -20.19
N GLU A 48 10.35 1.87 -20.54
CA GLU A 48 9.44 0.75 -20.32
C GLU A 48 9.12 0.55 -18.83
N LEU A 49 10.13 0.74 -17.97
CA LEU A 49 9.93 0.65 -16.53
C LEU A 49 9.09 1.82 -16.00
N ARG A 50 9.33 3.05 -16.47
CA ARG A 50 8.54 4.22 -16.09
C ARG A 50 7.09 4.10 -16.56
N ASP A 51 6.89 3.64 -17.79
CA ASP A 51 5.58 3.42 -18.40
C ASP A 51 4.78 2.32 -17.70
N SER A 52 5.46 1.39 -17.01
CA SER A 52 4.81 0.39 -16.17
C SER A 52 4.57 0.89 -14.74
N ALA A 53 5.53 1.63 -14.16
CA ALA A 53 5.49 2.04 -12.76
C ALA A 53 4.55 3.23 -12.49
N TYR A 54 4.54 4.25 -13.35
CA TYR A 54 3.71 5.45 -13.11
C TYR A 54 2.21 5.17 -13.16
N PRO A 55 1.68 4.36 -14.09
CA PRO A 55 0.26 3.98 -14.06
C PRO A 55 -0.13 3.22 -12.79
N CYS A 56 0.78 2.39 -12.24
CA CYS A 56 0.52 1.68 -10.99
C CYS A 56 0.31 2.63 -9.82
N PHE A 57 1.15 3.67 -9.69
CA PHE A 57 0.97 4.66 -8.65
C PHE A 57 -0.26 5.55 -8.91
N GLN A 58 -0.52 5.92 -10.16
CA GLN A 58 -1.73 6.67 -10.50
C GLN A 58 -3.00 5.90 -10.13
N PHE A 59 -3.03 4.58 -10.38
CA PHE A 59 -4.14 3.73 -9.95
C PHE A 59 -4.35 3.76 -8.42
N GLN A 60 -3.28 3.77 -7.63
CA GLN A 60 -3.39 3.94 -6.18
C GLN A 60 -3.97 5.31 -5.78
N VAL A 61 -3.63 6.37 -6.52
CA VAL A 61 -4.22 7.71 -6.31
C VAL A 61 -5.72 7.69 -6.60
N ASP A 62 -6.12 7.07 -7.69
CA ASP A 62 -7.53 6.97 -8.08
C ASP A 62 -8.34 6.15 -7.04
N MET A 63 -7.78 5.02 -6.56
CA MET A 63 -8.39 4.25 -5.46
C MET A 63 -8.54 5.06 -4.18
N THR A 64 -7.51 5.82 -3.82
CA THR A 64 -7.51 6.66 -2.62
C THR A 64 -8.56 7.76 -2.72
N GLN A 65 -8.69 8.38 -3.89
CA GLN A 65 -9.72 9.39 -4.14
C GLN A 65 -11.13 8.80 -3.97
N GLU A 66 -11.35 7.56 -4.44
CA GLU A 66 -12.63 6.87 -4.28
C GLU A 66 -12.94 6.54 -2.81
N TRP A 67 -11.94 6.11 -2.05
CA TRP A 67 -12.07 5.92 -0.60
C TRP A 67 -12.41 7.22 0.14
N GLN A 68 -11.81 8.35 -0.23
CA GLN A 68 -12.15 9.65 0.34
C GLN A 68 -13.61 10.05 0.05
N LYS A 69 -14.09 9.88 -1.19
CA LYS A 69 -15.50 10.13 -1.55
C LYS A 69 -16.48 9.28 -0.74
N GLN A 70 -16.06 8.08 -0.35
CA GLN A 70 -16.85 7.16 0.47
C GLN A 70 -16.70 7.44 1.99
N GLY A 71 -16.02 8.52 2.38
CA GLY A 71 -15.81 8.91 3.78
C GLY A 71 -14.83 8.00 4.53
N LEU A 72 -14.00 7.22 3.83
CA LEU A 72 -13.10 6.28 4.47
C LEU A 72 -11.96 6.98 5.21
N PHE A 73 -11.52 8.16 4.77
CA PHE A 73 -10.46 8.95 5.41
C PHE A 73 -10.98 10.35 5.75
N ASN A 74 -10.60 10.88 6.92
CA ASN A 74 -10.92 12.25 7.36
C ASN A 74 -9.74 13.21 7.17
N ILE A 75 -9.06 13.06 6.04
CA ILE A 75 -7.96 13.94 5.65
C ILE A 75 -8.41 14.61 4.35
N ASP A 76 -8.14 15.91 4.27
CA ASP A 76 -8.45 16.87 3.19
C ASP A 76 -8.43 16.30 1.77
N ASP A 77 -9.05 16.99 0.81
CA ASP A 77 -9.33 16.57 -0.59
C ASP A 77 -8.08 16.27 -1.46
N ASN A 78 -6.89 16.15 -0.86
CA ASN A 78 -5.64 15.87 -1.54
C ASN A 78 -5.31 14.35 -1.57
N ALA A 79 -6.04 13.62 -2.43
CA ALA A 79 -5.84 12.19 -2.67
C ALA A 79 -4.38 11.82 -2.96
N LEU A 80 -3.63 12.68 -3.64
CA LEU A 80 -2.21 12.48 -3.93
C LEU A 80 -1.38 12.39 -2.63
N ARG A 81 -1.56 13.32 -1.70
CA ARG A 81 -0.80 13.34 -0.45
C ARG A 81 -1.19 12.16 0.44
N VAL A 82 -2.48 11.82 0.53
CA VAL A 82 -2.94 10.63 1.25
C VAL A 82 -2.32 9.36 0.65
N SER A 83 -2.28 9.25 -0.68
CA SER A 83 -1.67 8.11 -1.37
C SER A 83 -0.18 7.99 -1.10
N GLN A 84 0.55 9.12 -1.05
CA GLN A 84 1.97 9.13 -0.73
C GLN A 84 2.24 8.66 0.71
N ILE A 85 1.42 9.09 1.67
CA ILE A 85 1.52 8.64 3.06
C ILE A 85 1.18 7.15 3.16
N LEU A 86 0.06 6.71 2.56
CA LEU A 86 -0.34 5.31 2.52
C LEU A 86 0.75 4.43 1.93
N TRP A 87 1.28 4.82 0.77
CA TRP A 87 2.37 4.10 0.11
C TRP A 87 3.63 4.07 0.97
N GLY A 88 4.02 5.20 1.57
CA GLY A 88 5.17 5.29 2.47
C GLY A 88 5.03 4.36 3.68
N THR A 89 3.84 4.26 4.27
CA THR A 89 3.56 3.35 5.39
C THR A 89 3.73 1.90 4.99
N VAL A 90 3.03 1.43 3.94
CA VAL A 90 3.13 0.02 3.53
C VAL A 90 4.51 -0.33 2.99
N HIS A 91 5.16 0.61 2.27
CA HIS A 91 6.50 0.41 1.75
C HIS A 91 7.53 0.30 2.89
N GLY A 92 7.43 1.15 3.91
CA GLY A 92 8.30 1.11 5.08
C GLY A 92 8.16 -0.21 5.86
N ILE A 93 6.92 -0.65 6.12
CA ILE A 93 6.66 -1.92 6.80
C ILE A 93 7.26 -3.09 5.99
N ALA A 94 6.98 -3.14 4.67
CA ALA A 94 7.51 -4.17 3.80
C ALA A 94 9.04 -4.20 3.79
N LYS A 95 9.69 -3.03 3.68
CA LYS A 95 11.16 -2.93 3.68
C LYS A 95 11.78 -3.35 5.01
N LEU A 96 11.24 -2.91 6.14
CA LEU A 96 11.72 -3.33 7.47
C LEU A 96 11.61 -4.85 7.67
N PHE A 97 10.59 -5.45 7.07
CA PHE A 97 10.41 -6.89 7.08
C PHE A 97 11.39 -7.61 6.15
N ILE A 98 11.50 -7.20 4.88
CA ILE A 98 12.43 -7.79 3.89
C ILE A 98 13.88 -7.68 4.36
N ASP A 99 14.26 -6.56 4.99
CA ASP A 99 15.60 -6.33 5.51
C ASP A 99 15.87 -7.13 6.81
N GLY A 100 14.90 -7.90 7.30
CA GLY A 100 15.04 -8.75 8.49
C GLY A 100 15.09 -7.98 9.82
N ILE A 101 14.65 -6.71 9.83
CA ILE A 101 14.56 -5.91 11.06
C ILE A 101 13.33 -6.34 11.87
N TYR A 102 12.21 -6.59 11.19
CA TYR A 102 11.07 -7.30 11.77
C TYR A 102 11.25 -8.79 11.54
N THR A 103 11.62 -9.51 12.61
CA THR A 103 12.01 -10.92 12.53
C THR A 103 10.89 -11.90 12.84
N ASP A 104 9.79 -11.42 13.43
CA ASP A 104 8.65 -12.25 13.81
C ASP A 104 7.50 -12.11 12.80
N ASN A 105 7.41 -13.07 11.89
CA ASN A 105 6.37 -13.12 10.86
C ASN A 105 4.97 -13.23 11.46
N SER A 106 4.83 -13.75 12.69
CA SER A 106 3.52 -13.82 13.36
C SER A 106 3.00 -12.45 13.79
N LYS A 107 3.85 -11.41 13.75
CA LYS A 107 3.52 -10.03 14.08
C LYS A 107 3.17 -9.17 12.89
N ILE A 108 3.34 -9.68 11.66
CA ILE A 108 3.11 -8.89 10.45
C ILE A 108 1.63 -8.49 10.31
N ASP A 109 0.72 -9.42 10.60
CA ASP A 109 -0.71 -9.17 10.55
C ASP A 109 -1.14 -8.19 11.64
N GLU A 110 -0.54 -8.28 12.84
CA GLU A 110 -0.79 -7.35 13.94
C GLU A 110 -0.36 -5.91 13.56
N ILE A 111 0.82 -5.75 12.94
CA ILE A 111 1.29 -4.45 12.45
C ILE A 111 0.36 -3.89 11.37
N CYS A 112 -0.10 -4.73 10.45
CA CYS A 112 -1.07 -4.34 9.42
C CYS A 112 -2.40 -3.89 10.04
N ASP A 113 -2.92 -4.62 11.04
CA ASP A 113 -4.13 -4.24 11.77
C ASP A 113 -3.96 -2.88 12.46
N TYR A 114 -2.78 -2.58 13.02
CA TYR A 114 -2.49 -1.26 13.59
C TYR A 114 -2.42 -0.17 12.53
N ALA A 115 -1.81 -0.43 11.37
CA ALA A 115 -1.77 0.51 10.26
C ALA A 115 -3.19 0.83 9.75
N VAL A 116 -4.02 -0.21 9.54
CA VAL A 116 -5.43 -0.03 9.16
C VAL A 116 -6.16 0.84 10.18
N ARG A 117 -6.02 0.53 11.47
CA ARG A 117 -6.64 1.32 12.54
C ARG A 117 -6.19 2.77 12.54
N LEU A 118 -4.92 3.08 12.31
CA LEU A 118 -4.42 4.46 12.25
C LEU A 118 -5.01 5.26 11.09
N PHE A 119 -5.18 4.64 9.92
CA PHE A 119 -5.82 5.30 8.78
C PHE A 119 -7.33 5.49 8.97
N LEU A 120 -7.99 4.54 9.65
CA LEU A 120 -9.43 4.59 9.89
C LEU A 120 -9.83 5.33 11.17
N SER A 121 -8.93 5.50 12.15
CA SER A 121 -9.23 6.18 13.43
C SER A 121 -9.44 7.67 13.28
N ASN A 122 -8.98 8.23 12.16
CA ASN A 122 -9.22 9.63 11.84
C ASN A 122 -10.62 9.82 11.22
N SER A 123 -11.25 8.77 10.69
CA SER A 123 -12.53 8.79 9.98
C SER A 123 -13.72 9.00 10.92
N THR A 124 -14.31 10.21 10.91
CA THR A 124 -15.58 10.54 11.59
C THR A 124 -16.80 10.00 10.86
#